data_AF-A0A328WY26-F1
#
_entry.id   AF-A0A328WY26-F1
#
_cell.length_a   1.000
_cell.length_b   1.000
_cell.length_c   1.000
_cell.angle_alpha   90.00
_cell.angle_beta   90.00
_cell.angle_gamma   90.00
#
_symmetry.space_group_name_H-M   'P 1'
#
loop_
_entity.id
_entity.type
_entity.pdbx_description
1 polymer ?
#
loop_
_entity_poly.entity_id
_entity_poly.type
_entity_poly.pdbx_seq_one_letter_code
_entity_poly.pdbx_strand_id
1 'polypeptide(L)'
;MKKNNAILVILGLLIIPFLGFSQIQPTPKSYQKIKFVYQKKSNFRVDEKGFYADTTQFKIMFPDLEYEKISSNAGAIIGFVPLSKLNRLHQKTITKKMTENNTVIFGLVDVKKNKVLFSIDHSSPETDFAYQLFELPQDKLNSTQYYTYKKNFSLLEMNANATTQIKSVQKNKISWQNEEKTIGQYDSTEQGGNKQLNVVVFQTELPRLVSPIPLFENAKHGVKTIYAMEYHYELIAVSYE
;
A
#
# COMPACT_ATOMS: atom_id res chain seq x y z
N MET A 1 -52.97 -13.78 -6.16
CA MET A 1 -51.72 -14.36 -5.63
C MET A 1 -50.58 -13.98 -6.56
N LYS A 2 -49.69 -13.08 -6.13
CA LYS A 2 -48.57 -12.56 -6.92
C LYS A 2 -47.38 -13.53 -6.81
N LYS A 3 -46.79 -13.92 -7.95
CA LYS A 3 -45.53 -14.67 -8.02
C LYS A 3 -44.38 -13.68 -7.80
N ASN A 4 -43.62 -13.85 -6.71
CA ASN A 4 -42.34 -13.18 -6.51
C ASN A 4 -41.23 -14.08 -7.07
N ASN A 5 -40.64 -13.65 -8.19
CA ASN A 5 -39.39 -14.21 -8.68
C ASN A 5 -38.25 -13.61 -7.84
N ALA A 6 -37.74 -14.37 -6.86
CA ALA A 6 -36.51 -14.04 -6.19
C ALA A 6 -35.34 -14.31 -7.14
N ILE A 7 -34.74 -13.22 -7.66
CA ILE A 7 -33.51 -13.25 -8.43
C ILE A 7 -32.39 -13.66 -7.49
N LEU A 8 -31.92 -14.90 -7.65
CA LEU A 8 -30.75 -15.44 -6.98
C LEU A 8 -29.51 -14.78 -7.61
N VAL A 9 -29.04 -13.67 -7.05
CA VAL A 9 -27.74 -13.07 -7.41
C VAL A 9 -26.66 -13.93 -6.76
N ILE A 10 -26.16 -14.91 -7.49
CA ILE A 10 -24.97 -15.66 -7.11
C ILE A 10 -23.78 -14.70 -7.19
N LEU A 11 -23.38 -14.21 -6.02
CA LEU A 11 -22.15 -13.47 -5.79
C LEU A 11 -20.98 -14.42 -6.09
N GLY A 12 -20.42 -14.31 -7.29
CA GLY A 12 -19.23 -15.06 -7.71
C GLY A 12 -18.04 -14.69 -6.82
N LEU A 13 -17.84 -15.49 -5.78
CA LEU A 13 -16.64 -15.57 -4.95
C LEU A 13 -15.41 -15.74 -5.86
N LEU A 14 -14.67 -14.65 -6.07
CA LEU A 14 -13.29 -14.66 -6.53
C LEU A 14 -12.41 -15.23 -5.41
N ILE A 15 -12.47 -16.55 -5.23
CA ILE A 15 -11.43 -17.28 -4.49
C ILE A 15 -10.29 -17.48 -5.49
N ILE A 16 -9.32 -16.56 -5.49
CA ILE A 16 -8.05 -16.78 -6.18
C ILE A 16 -7.19 -17.61 -5.22
N PRO A 17 -6.81 -18.86 -5.56
CA PRO A 17 -5.95 -19.64 -4.71
C PRO A 17 -4.54 -19.02 -4.70
N PHE A 18 -4.11 -18.59 -3.51
CA PHE A 18 -2.78 -18.08 -3.20
C PHE A 18 -1.75 -19.22 -3.17
N LEU A 19 -1.43 -19.85 -4.30
CA LEU A 19 -0.29 -20.78 -4.38
C LEU A 19 0.32 -20.74 -5.78
N GLY A 20 1.40 -19.95 -5.93
CA GLY A 20 2.22 -19.93 -7.12
C GLY A 20 3.08 -18.68 -7.12
N PHE A 21 4.41 -18.85 -7.05
CA PHE A 21 5.38 -17.79 -7.15
C PHE A 21 4.99 -16.79 -8.24
N SER A 22 4.81 -15.55 -7.80
CA SER A 22 4.41 -14.51 -8.72
C SER A 22 5.53 -14.25 -9.73
N GLN A 23 5.25 -14.52 -11.01
CA GLN A 23 6.08 -14.13 -12.12
C GLN A 23 5.49 -12.88 -12.75
N ILE A 24 6.28 -11.81 -12.80
CA ILE A 24 5.96 -10.64 -13.61
C ILE A 24 5.88 -11.10 -15.06
N GLN A 25 4.67 -11.25 -15.60
CA GLN A 25 4.51 -11.60 -17.00
C GLN A 25 5.05 -10.45 -17.87
N PRO A 26 5.76 -10.75 -18.97
CA PRO A 26 6.17 -9.72 -19.91
C PRO A 26 4.92 -9.06 -20.51
N THR A 27 4.96 -7.74 -20.69
CA THR A 27 3.84 -7.00 -21.27
C THR A 27 3.56 -7.48 -22.70
N PRO A 28 2.34 -7.99 -23.00
CA PRO A 28 2.01 -8.42 -24.35
C PRO A 28 1.81 -7.20 -25.27
N LYS A 29 1.86 -7.44 -26.59
CA LYS A 29 1.66 -6.37 -27.61
C LYS A 29 0.29 -5.68 -27.49
N SER A 30 -0.73 -6.40 -27.02
CA SER A 30 -2.08 -5.89 -26.83
C SER A 30 -2.73 -6.51 -25.61
N TYR A 31 -3.45 -5.70 -24.84
CA TYR A 31 -4.26 -6.11 -23.70
C TYR A 31 -5.37 -5.06 -23.49
N GLN A 32 -6.49 -5.49 -22.91
CA GLN A 32 -7.60 -4.61 -22.52
C GLN A 32 -7.60 -4.33 -21.02
N LYS A 33 -7.07 -5.26 -20.23
CA LYS A 33 -6.97 -5.14 -18.78
C LYS A 33 -5.58 -5.48 -18.27
N ILE A 34 -5.24 -4.85 -17.15
CA ILE A 34 -4.07 -5.22 -16.34
C ILE A 34 -4.58 -5.53 -14.94
N LYS A 35 -4.21 -6.69 -14.41
CA LYS A 35 -4.41 -7.04 -13.00
C LYS A 35 -3.06 -7.02 -12.31
N PHE A 36 -2.96 -6.37 -11.17
CA PHE A 36 -1.73 -6.35 -10.39
C PHE A 36 -2.00 -6.46 -8.90
N VAL A 37 -1.01 -6.95 -8.16
CA VAL A 37 -1.07 -7.13 -6.71
C VAL A 37 0.17 -6.52 -6.09
N TYR A 38 -0.03 -5.59 -5.16
CA TYR A 38 1.03 -5.07 -4.31
C TYR A 38 0.86 -5.58 -2.89
N GLN A 39 1.99 -5.77 -2.21
CA GLN A 39 2.03 -5.90 -0.78
C GLN A 39 2.60 -4.60 -0.19
N LYS A 40 1.87 -3.99 0.72
CA LYS A 40 2.36 -2.92 1.58
C LYS A 40 2.76 -3.55 2.92
N LYS A 41 3.93 -3.23 3.44
CA LYS A 41 4.39 -3.68 4.76
C LYS A 41 4.97 -2.53 5.55
N SER A 42 4.73 -2.54 6.85
CA SER A 42 5.43 -1.71 7.82
C SER A 42 6.94 -1.99 7.81
N ASN A 43 7.74 -0.94 7.95
CA ASN A 43 9.20 -1.04 8.17
C ASN A 43 9.56 -1.27 9.64
N PHE A 44 8.58 -1.60 10.46
CA PHE A 44 8.70 -1.87 11.89
C PHE A 44 8.00 -3.19 12.21
N ARG A 45 8.34 -3.80 13.34
CA ARG A 45 7.78 -5.07 13.79
C ARG A 45 7.52 -5.08 15.29
N VAL A 46 6.63 -5.97 15.70
CA VAL A 46 6.31 -6.26 17.10
C VAL A 46 6.47 -7.77 17.30
N ASP A 47 7.09 -8.16 18.41
CA ASP A 47 7.13 -9.53 18.89
C ASP A 47 6.92 -9.57 20.41
N GLU A 48 7.02 -10.76 21.02
CA GLU A 48 6.82 -10.97 22.46
C GLU A 48 7.83 -10.22 23.34
N LYS A 49 8.95 -9.76 22.78
CA LYS A 49 9.96 -8.97 23.51
C LYS A 49 9.63 -7.50 23.45
N GLY A 50 9.17 -7.00 22.31
CA GLY A 50 8.85 -5.59 22.16
C GLY A 50 8.66 -5.11 20.74
N PHE A 51 8.80 -3.80 20.59
CA PHE A 51 8.63 -3.07 19.34
C PHE A 51 9.99 -2.67 18.78
N TYR A 52 10.15 -2.84 17.46
CA TYR A 52 11.38 -2.56 16.72
C TYR A 52 11.09 -1.70 15.50
N ALA A 53 11.88 -0.64 15.31
CA ALA A 53 11.78 0.27 14.18
C ALA A 53 13.11 0.99 13.93
N ASP A 54 13.23 1.68 12.81
CA ASP A 54 14.33 2.62 12.60
C ASP A 54 14.33 3.71 13.68
N THR A 55 15.52 4.15 14.10
CA THR A 55 15.64 5.14 15.19
C THR A 55 15.06 6.51 14.84
N THR A 56 15.03 6.88 13.56
CA THR A 56 14.38 8.10 13.06
C THR A 56 12.87 7.94 13.12
N GLN A 57 12.37 6.77 12.73
CA GLN A 57 10.96 6.44 12.81
C GLN A 57 10.45 6.48 14.27
N PHE A 58 11.23 5.98 15.23
CA PHE A 58 10.91 6.09 16.65
C PHE A 58 10.68 7.54 17.08
N LYS A 59 11.60 8.43 16.77
CA LYS A 59 11.51 9.85 17.16
C LYS A 59 10.30 10.55 16.55
N ILE A 60 9.86 10.13 15.37
CA ILE A 60 8.70 10.72 14.70
C ILE A 60 7.40 10.14 15.27
N MET A 61 7.33 8.83 15.49
CA MET A 61 6.13 8.18 16.02
C MET A 61 5.93 8.43 17.51
N PHE A 62 7.01 8.44 18.29
CA PHE A 62 7.02 8.50 19.75
C PHE A 62 8.21 9.38 20.24
N PRO A 63 8.12 10.72 20.10
CA PRO A 63 9.24 11.62 20.40
C PRO A 63 9.78 11.50 21.83
N ASP A 64 8.91 11.17 22.79
CA ASP A 64 9.24 11.09 24.21
C ASP A 64 9.51 9.66 24.70
N LEU A 65 9.42 8.65 23.82
CA LEU A 65 9.63 7.26 24.19
C LEU A 65 11.11 6.88 24.06
N GLU A 66 11.75 6.61 25.19
CA GLU A 66 13.11 6.10 25.22
C GLU A 66 13.19 4.70 24.61
N TYR A 67 14.22 4.46 23.80
CA TYR A 67 14.48 3.18 23.14
C TYR A 67 15.96 2.80 23.26
N GLU A 68 16.20 1.49 23.29
CA GLU A 68 17.53 0.90 23.22
C GLU A 68 17.97 0.79 21.76
N LYS A 69 19.25 1.00 21.47
CA LYS A 69 19.81 0.73 20.14
C LYS A 69 20.37 -0.68 20.11
N ILE A 70 19.88 -1.50 19.20
CA ILE A 70 20.40 -2.84 18.98
C ILE A 70 20.90 -2.98 17.54
N SER A 71 21.89 -3.83 17.33
CA SER A 71 22.36 -4.16 15.98
C SER A 71 21.51 -5.29 15.41
N SER A 72 20.98 -5.09 14.21
CA SER A 72 20.39 -6.18 13.44
C SER A 72 21.50 -7.08 12.87
N ASN A 73 21.16 -8.32 12.52
CA ASN A 73 22.08 -9.26 11.87
C ASN A 73 22.67 -8.71 10.55
N ALA A 74 22.05 -7.70 9.94
CA ALA A 74 22.52 -7.01 8.74
C ALA A 74 23.36 -5.76 9.03
N GLY A 75 23.72 -5.51 10.29
CA GLY A 75 24.51 -4.35 10.72
C GLY A 75 23.74 -3.03 10.86
N ALA A 76 22.46 -2.98 10.49
CA ALA A 76 21.62 -1.80 10.69
C ALA A 76 21.32 -1.61 12.19
N ILE A 77 21.42 -0.36 12.66
CA ILE A 77 21.05 0.02 14.02
C ILE A 77 19.53 0.22 14.06
N ILE A 78 18.84 -0.58 14.85
CA ILE A 78 17.39 -0.48 15.07
C ILE A 78 17.11 -0.07 16.51
N GLY A 79 16.06 0.72 16.70
CA GLY A 79 15.54 0.99 18.03
C GLY A 79 14.74 -0.21 18.54
N PHE A 80 14.75 -0.40 19.86
CA PHE A 80 14.00 -1.42 20.57
C PHE A 80 13.35 -0.82 21.80
N VAL A 81 12.06 -1.12 21.99
CA VAL A 81 11.33 -0.81 23.22
C VAL A 81 10.66 -2.07 23.73
N PRO A 82 10.98 -2.53 24.95
CA PRO A 82 10.36 -3.71 25.54
C PRO A 82 8.86 -3.48 25.77
N LEU A 83 8.06 -4.54 25.66
CA LEU A 83 6.60 -4.46 25.84
C LEU A 83 6.19 -3.78 27.16
N SER A 84 6.93 -4.03 28.24
CA SER A 84 6.67 -3.45 29.57
C SER A 84 6.78 -1.93 29.63
N LYS A 85 7.47 -1.29 28.67
CA LYS A 85 7.59 0.17 28.55
C LYS A 85 6.53 0.78 27.61
N LEU A 86 5.72 -0.03 26.93
CA LEU A 86 4.68 0.44 26.03
C LEU A 86 3.36 0.63 26.78
N ASN A 87 2.95 1.88 26.97
CA ASN A 87 1.62 2.19 27.48
C ASN A 87 0.51 1.91 26.45
N ARG A 88 -0.75 1.98 26.88
CA ARG A 88 -1.91 1.69 26.02
C ARG A 88 -2.00 2.59 24.78
N LEU A 89 -1.54 3.84 24.86
CA LEU A 89 -1.53 4.74 23.71
C LEU A 89 -0.50 4.28 22.67
N HIS A 90 0.71 3.90 23.09
CA HIS A 90 1.73 3.37 22.19
C HIS A 90 1.22 2.11 21.49
N GLN A 91 0.64 1.17 22.23
CA GLN A 91 0.07 -0.08 21.67
C GLN A 91 -1.00 0.20 20.61
N LYS A 92 -1.93 1.12 20.89
CA LYS A 92 -2.97 1.55 19.93
C LYS A 92 -2.38 2.22 18.70
N THR A 93 -1.37 3.07 18.85
CA THR A 93 -0.71 3.73 17.73
C THR A 93 0.03 2.73 16.85
N ILE A 94 0.76 1.78 17.45
CA ILE A 94 1.49 0.72 16.74
C ILE A 94 0.51 -0.11 15.92
N THR A 95 -0.54 -0.66 16.55
CA THR A 95 -1.55 -1.49 15.86
C THR A 95 -2.29 -0.74 14.78
N LYS A 96 -2.68 0.52 15.03
CA LYS A 96 -3.29 1.37 13.99
C LYS A 96 -2.37 1.52 12.78
N LYS A 97 -1.09 1.85 12.99
CA LYS A 97 -0.11 1.98 11.91
C LYS A 97 0.12 0.65 11.18
N MET A 98 0.14 -0.49 11.88
CA MET A 98 0.20 -1.82 11.25
C MET A 98 -1.04 -2.08 10.39
N THR A 99 -2.24 -1.77 10.87
CA THR A 99 -3.47 -1.89 10.07
C THR A 99 -3.45 -1.00 8.82
N GLU A 100 -2.86 0.20 8.91
CA GLU A 100 -2.72 1.12 7.77
C GLU A 100 -1.63 0.70 6.77
N ASN A 101 -0.60 -0.01 7.23
CA ASN A 101 0.61 -0.27 6.46
C ASN A 101 0.79 -1.72 6.02
N ASN A 102 0.23 -2.71 6.72
CA ASN A 102 0.29 -4.11 6.34
C ASN A 102 -0.97 -4.47 5.55
N THR A 103 -0.91 -4.26 4.24
CA THR A 103 -2.07 -4.47 3.37
C THR A 103 -1.68 -5.16 2.07
N VAL A 104 -2.67 -5.80 1.45
CA VAL A 104 -2.58 -6.28 0.07
C VAL A 104 -3.47 -5.42 -0.79
N ILE A 105 -2.90 -4.87 -1.86
CA ILE A 105 -3.59 -3.98 -2.79
C ILE A 105 -3.77 -4.69 -4.12
N PHE A 106 -5.03 -4.93 -4.47
CA PHE A 106 -5.43 -5.48 -5.76
C PHE A 106 -5.79 -4.35 -6.71
N GLY A 107 -5.04 -4.23 -7.79
CA GLY A 107 -5.28 -3.28 -8.87
C GLY A 107 -5.91 -3.94 -10.09
N LEU A 108 -6.94 -3.31 -10.64
CA LEU A 108 -7.51 -3.66 -11.94
C LEU A 108 -7.59 -2.41 -12.83
N VAL A 109 -6.88 -2.45 -13.94
CA VAL A 109 -6.89 -1.41 -14.97
C VAL A 109 -7.81 -1.83 -16.12
N ASP A 110 -8.73 -0.97 -16.52
CA ASP A 110 -9.45 -1.04 -17.80
C ASP A 110 -8.85 0.04 -18.73
N VAL A 111 -8.08 -0.41 -19.72
CA VAL A 111 -7.30 0.47 -20.61
C VAL A 111 -8.23 1.33 -21.46
N LYS A 112 -9.32 0.74 -21.99
CA LYS A 112 -10.27 1.45 -22.85
C LYS A 112 -11.02 2.55 -22.09
N LYS A 113 -11.32 2.30 -20.81
CA LYS A 113 -12.06 3.25 -19.96
C LYS A 113 -11.16 4.20 -19.18
N ASN A 114 -9.82 4.06 -19.27
CA ASN A 114 -8.86 4.79 -18.43
C ASN A 114 -9.24 4.74 -16.93
N LYS A 115 -9.68 3.56 -16.49
CA LYS A 115 -10.21 3.34 -15.14
C LYS A 115 -9.30 2.38 -14.39
N VAL A 116 -9.02 2.71 -13.14
CA VAL A 116 -8.31 1.85 -12.20
C VAL A 116 -9.20 1.60 -11.00
N LEU A 117 -9.31 0.33 -10.61
CA LEU A 117 -9.95 -0.09 -9.38
C LEU A 117 -8.87 -0.56 -8.42
N PHE A 118 -8.89 -0.06 -7.20
CA PHE A 118 -8.12 -0.59 -6.09
C PHE A 118 -9.05 -1.25 -5.09
N SER A 119 -8.72 -2.46 -4.69
CA SER A 119 -9.28 -3.10 -3.50
C SER A 119 -8.15 -3.37 -2.52
N ILE A 120 -8.36 -3.01 -1.27
CA ILE A 120 -7.36 -3.10 -0.21
C ILE A 120 -7.87 -4.08 0.84
N ASP A 121 -7.09 -5.14 1.04
CA ASP A 121 -7.25 -6.10 2.13
C ASP A 121 -6.26 -5.75 3.24
N HIS A 122 -6.78 -5.45 4.43
CA HIS A 122 -5.98 -5.13 5.61
C HIS A 122 -5.70 -6.35 6.50
N SER A 123 -6.09 -7.56 6.06
CA SER A 123 -5.80 -8.80 6.76
C SER A 123 -4.29 -9.08 6.70
N SER A 124 -3.63 -9.10 7.86
CA SER A 124 -2.20 -9.41 7.97
C SER A 124 -1.97 -10.25 9.23
N PRO A 125 -1.37 -11.45 9.12
CA PRO A 125 -1.02 -12.27 10.28
C PRO A 125 -0.16 -11.51 11.31
N GLU A 126 0.75 -10.66 10.85
CA GLU A 126 1.62 -9.83 11.71
C GLU A 126 0.80 -8.79 12.48
N THR A 127 -0.19 -8.17 11.83
CA THR A 127 -1.11 -7.23 12.47
C THR A 127 -2.03 -7.97 13.44
N ASP A 128 -2.63 -9.09 13.03
CA ASP A 128 -3.49 -9.94 13.86
C ASP A 128 -2.75 -10.37 15.14
N PHE A 129 -1.47 -10.76 15.01
CA PHE A 129 -0.60 -11.08 16.13
C PHE A 129 -0.38 -9.89 17.08
N ALA A 130 -0.13 -8.69 16.56
CA ALA A 130 0.05 -7.50 17.40
C ALA A 130 -1.22 -7.15 18.19
N TYR A 131 -2.42 -7.30 17.59
CA TYR A 131 -3.68 -7.11 18.32
C TYR A 131 -3.84 -8.12 19.47
N GLN A 132 -3.50 -9.38 19.23
CA GLN A 132 -3.53 -10.43 20.25
C GLN A 132 -2.54 -10.14 21.38
N LEU A 133 -1.29 -9.83 21.04
CA LEU A 133 -0.23 -9.54 21.99
C LEU A 133 -0.56 -8.35 22.91
N PHE A 134 -1.23 -7.33 22.38
CA PHE A 134 -1.62 -6.16 23.16
C PHE A 134 -3.03 -6.25 23.75
N GLU A 135 -3.74 -7.36 23.60
CA GLU A 135 -5.13 -7.51 24.06
C GLU A 135 -6.01 -6.34 23.59
N LEU A 136 -5.93 -6.03 22.29
CA LEU A 136 -6.72 -4.99 21.64
C LEU A 136 -7.83 -5.62 20.79
N PRO A 137 -9.03 -5.02 20.76
CA PRO A 137 -10.07 -5.47 19.85
C PRO A 137 -9.63 -5.26 18.41
N GLN A 138 -9.89 -6.24 17.56
CA GLN A 138 -9.49 -6.20 16.16
C GLN A 138 -10.70 -5.87 15.26
N ASP A 139 -10.55 -4.80 14.48
CA ASP A 139 -11.49 -4.46 13.42
C ASP A 139 -10.81 -4.69 12.06
N LYS A 140 -11.25 -5.72 11.32
CA LYS A 140 -10.80 -5.92 9.93
C LYS A 140 -11.49 -4.91 9.03
N LEU A 141 -10.70 -4.07 8.38
CA LEU A 141 -11.19 -3.08 7.42
C LEU A 141 -10.88 -3.60 6.02
N ASN A 142 -11.88 -3.64 5.15
CA ASN A 142 -11.68 -3.84 3.72
C ASN A 142 -12.27 -2.64 2.98
N SER A 143 -11.55 -2.14 1.99
CA SER A 143 -12.01 -0.97 1.23
C SER A 143 -11.80 -1.16 -0.27
N THR A 144 -12.73 -0.62 -1.04
CA THR A 144 -12.67 -0.63 -2.50
C THR A 144 -12.88 0.79 -3.00
N GLN A 145 -11.99 1.24 -3.87
CA GLN A 145 -11.97 2.59 -4.41
C GLN A 145 -11.80 2.56 -5.92
N TYR A 146 -12.62 3.34 -6.62
CA TYR A 146 -12.54 3.47 -8.07
C TYR A 146 -11.94 4.82 -8.44
N TYR A 147 -11.06 4.78 -9.42
CA TYR A 147 -10.35 5.93 -9.94
C TYR A 147 -10.54 5.99 -11.44
N THR A 148 -11.19 7.04 -11.93
CA THR A 148 -11.29 7.31 -13.37
C THR A 148 -10.41 8.51 -13.69
N TYR A 149 -9.43 8.30 -14.58
CA TYR A 149 -8.60 9.39 -15.07
C TYR A 149 -9.36 10.17 -16.14
N LYS A 150 -9.49 11.49 -15.94
CA LYS A 150 -10.13 12.41 -16.89
C LYS A 150 -9.13 13.43 -17.42
N LYS A 151 -9.48 14.09 -18.54
CA LYS A 151 -8.69 15.17 -19.16
C LYS A 151 -7.19 14.84 -19.29
N ASN A 152 -6.85 13.77 -20.01
CA ASN A 152 -5.46 13.31 -20.17
C ASN A 152 -4.73 13.12 -18.84
N PHE A 153 -5.37 12.43 -17.90
CA PHE A 153 -4.84 12.15 -16.57
C PHE A 153 -4.67 13.38 -15.66
N SER A 154 -5.19 14.57 -16.01
CA SER A 154 -5.07 15.76 -15.15
C SER A 154 -6.11 15.81 -14.02
N LEU A 155 -7.19 15.03 -14.13
CA LEU A 155 -8.21 14.92 -13.09
C LEU A 155 -8.41 13.47 -12.68
N LEU A 156 -8.71 13.27 -11.40
CA LEU A 156 -9.05 11.99 -10.81
C LEU A 156 -10.46 12.06 -10.24
N GLU A 157 -11.35 11.25 -10.82
CA GLU A 157 -12.65 11.00 -10.21
C GLU A 157 -12.52 9.78 -9.28
N MET A 158 -12.72 10.02 -7.99
CA MET A 158 -12.67 9.03 -6.94
C MET A 158 -14.10 8.64 -6.55
N ASN A 159 -14.42 7.35 -6.60
CA ASN A 159 -15.68 6.84 -6.08
C ASN A 159 -15.40 5.86 -4.94
N ALA A 160 -15.93 6.18 -3.75
CA ALA A 160 -15.84 5.33 -2.57
C ALA A 160 -17.16 5.43 -1.79
N ASN A 161 -17.71 4.29 -1.37
CA ASN A 161 -18.92 4.20 -0.52
C ASN A 161 -20.08 5.11 -0.98
N ALA A 162 -20.43 5.04 -2.27
CA ALA A 162 -21.49 5.84 -2.91
C ALA A 162 -21.27 7.37 -2.93
N THR A 163 -20.08 7.85 -2.58
CA THR A 163 -19.68 9.25 -2.77
C THR A 163 -18.71 9.38 -3.94
N THR A 164 -18.93 10.40 -4.77
CA THR A 164 -18.04 10.75 -5.88
C THR A 164 -17.36 12.07 -5.57
N GLN A 165 -16.03 12.07 -5.58
CA GLN A 165 -15.22 13.27 -5.45
C GLN A 165 -14.35 13.42 -6.71
N ILE A 166 -14.34 14.61 -7.29
CA ILE A 166 -13.39 14.96 -8.35
C ILE A 166 -12.30 15.80 -7.71
N LYS A 167 -11.07 15.32 -7.79
CA LYS A 167 -9.89 16.04 -7.33
C LYS A 167 -8.98 16.35 -8.50
N SER A 168 -8.39 17.55 -8.48
CA SER A 168 -7.21 17.79 -9.29
C SER A 168 -6.13 16.82 -8.84
N VAL A 169 -5.48 16.13 -9.78
CA VAL A 169 -4.40 15.24 -9.40
C VAL A 169 -3.20 16.12 -9.06
N GLN A 170 -2.94 16.33 -7.77
CA GLN A 170 -1.58 16.68 -7.35
C GLN A 170 -0.75 15.41 -7.55
N LYS A 171 -0.24 15.21 -8.76
CA LYS A 171 0.61 14.06 -9.03
C LYS A 171 1.95 14.36 -8.38
N ASN A 172 2.48 13.35 -7.71
CA ASN A 172 3.85 13.41 -7.25
C ASN A 172 4.75 13.48 -8.49
N LYS A 173 5.52 14.56 -8.60
CA LYS A 173 6.55 14.70 -9.63
C LYS A 173 7.82 14.04 -9.12
N ILE A 174 8.37 13.14 -9.93
CA ILE A 174 9.56 12.38 -9.55
C ILE A 174 10.80 13.20 -9.85
N SER A 175 11.69 13.29 -8.86
CA SER A 175 13.09 13.69 -9.02
C SER A 175 13.93 12.46 -9.34
N TRP A 176 14.32 12.31 -10.62
CA TRP A 176 15.04 11.14 -11.11
C TRP A 176 16.48 11.11 -10.59
N GLN A 177 16.93 9.93 -10.17
CA GLN A 177 18.28 9.69 -9.65
C GLN A 177 19.19 8.98 -10.66
N ASN A 178 18.64 8.56 -11.80
CA ASN A 178 19.39 7.91 -12.87
C ASN A 178 18.88 8.29 -14.27
N GLU A 179 19.74 8.13 -15.28
CA GLU A 179 19.44 8.47 -16.68
C GLU A 179 18.32 7.60 -17.27
N GLU A 180 18.28 6.33 -16.88
CA GLU A 180 17.26 5.36 -17.30
C GLU A 180 15.87 5.68 -16.75
N LYS A 181 15.76 6.60 -15.78
CA LYS A 181 14.50 6.99 -15.12
C LYS A 181 13.77 5.78 -14.54
N THR A 182 14.53 4.91 -13.88
CA THR A 182 14.02 3.74 -13.16
C THR A 182 14.11 3.89 -11.66
N ILE A 183 14.84 4.90 -11.14
CA ILE A 183 14.93 5.20 -9.72
C ILE A 183 14.70 6.70 -9.53
N GLY A 184 13.84 7.06 -8.57
CA GLY A 184 13.54 8.45 -8.29
C GLY A 184 13.05 8.68 -6.88
N GLN A 185 12.86 9.95 -6.54
CA GLN A 185 12.34 10.38 -5.26
C GLN A 185 11.12 11.27 -5.44
N TYR A 186 10.20 11.24 -4.48
CA TYR A 186 9.06 12.15 -4.43
C TYR A 186 8.61 12.44 -3.01
N ASP A 187 8.05 13.63 -2.79
CA ASP A 187 7.43 13.99 -1.51
C ASP A 187 6.01 13.43 -1.42
N SER A 188 5.66 12.78 -0.31
CA SER A 188 4.26 12.62 0.09
C SER A 188 3.93 13.53 1.26
N THR A 189 2.78 14.19 1.20
CA THR A 189 2.25 14.94 2.35
C THR A 189 1.44 13.97 3.23
N GLU A 190 1.87 13.77 4.47
CA GLU A 190 1.08 13.04 5.47
C GLU A 190 0.08 13.96 6.19
N GLN A 191 -0.80 13.37 7.01
CA GLN A 191 -1.66 14.14 7.90
C GLN A 191 -0.82 15.08 8.76
N GLY A 192 -1.18 16.37 8.78
CA GLY A 192 -0.44 17.42 9.48
C GLY A 192 0.54 18.22 8.63
N GLY A 193 0.65 17.94 7.33
CA GLY A 193 1.42 18.77 6.38
C GLY A 193 2.92 18.48 6.31
N ASN A 194 3.41 17.51 7.10
CA ASN A 194 4.79 17.06 7.02
C ASN A 194 5.02 16.31 5.71
N LYS A 195 6.06 16.72 4.98
CA LYS A 195 6.53 16.03 3.79
C LYS A 195 7.44 14.90 4.18
N GLN A 196 7.20 13.72 3.61
CA GLN A 196 8.11 12.59 3.69
C GLN A 196 8.70 12.33 2.30
N LEU A 197 10.02 12.22 2.26
CA LEU A 197 10.75 11.85 1.06
C LEU A 197 10.65 10.34 0.88
N ASN A 198 10.08 9.90 -0.24
CA ASN A 198 9.97 8.50 -0.60
C ASN A 198 10.88 8.19 -1.79
N VAL A 199 11.41 6.98 -1.81
CA VAL A 199 12.12 6.43 -2.98
C VAL A 199 11.15 5.56 -3.75
N VAL A 200 11.17 5.69 -5.08
CA VAL A 200 10.37 4.85 -5.98
C VAL A 200 11.30 4.20 -7.01
N VAL A 201 11.07 2.91 -7.22
CA VAL A 201 11.77 2.09 -8.23
C VAL A 201 10.74 1.65 -9.26
N PHE A 202 11.05 1.88 -10.53
CA PHE A 202 10.25 1.50 -11.69
C PHE A 202 10.87 0.31 -12.40
N GLN A 203 10.05 -0.41 -13.14
CA GLN A 203 10.49 -1.51 -14.00
C GLN A 203 10.06 -1.24 -15.44
N THR A 204 11.04 -1.27 -16.35
CA THR A 204 10.90 -0.87 -17.75
C THR A 204 9.84 -1.64 -18.51
N GLU A 205 9.66 -2.92 -18.21
CA GLU A 205 8.69 -3.79 -18.86
C GLU A 205 7.26 -3.53 -18.41
N LEU A 206 7.04 -2.81 -17.30
CA LEU A 206 5.71 -2.57 -16.76
C LEU A 206 5.06 -1.32 -17.36
N PRO A 207 3.76 -1.36 -17.71
CA PRO A 207 3.02 -0.16 -18.08
C PRO A 207 2.91 0.80 -16.90
N ARG A 208 2.95 2.12 -17.16
CA ARG A 208 2.83 3.16 -16.11
C ARG A 208 1.63 3.05 -15.19
N LEU A 209 0.55 2.40 -15.64
CA LEU A 209 -0.69 2.21 -14.87
C LEU A 209 -0.56 1.15 -13.78
N VAL A 210 0.51 0.35 -13.79
CA VAL A 210 0.85 -0.57 -12.70
C VAL A 210 1.53 0.26 -11.61
N SER A 211 0.74 0.68 -10.62
CA SER A 211 1.19 1.52 -9.50
C SER A 211 0.29 1.29 -8.28
N PRO A 212 0.84 1.24 -7.05
CA PRO A 212 0.03 1.07 -5.84
C PRO A 212 -0.69 2.36 -5.42
N ILE A 213 -0.29 3.51 -5.99
CA ILE A 213 -0.85 4.83 -5.72
C ILE A 213 -1.27 5.51 -7.03
N PRO A 214 -2.15 6.53 -7.00
CA PRO A 214 -2.49 7.31 -8.19
C PRO A 214 -1.22 7.85 -8.89
N LEU A 215 -1.15 7.61 -10.21
CA LEU A 215 -0.01 7.86 -11.10
C LEU A 215 0.91 9.04 -10.78
N PHE A 216 2.21 8.83 -11.01
CA PHE A 216 3.22 9.88 -11.10
C PHE A 216 3.13 10.68 -12.40
N GLU A 217 3.50 11.95 -12.33
CA GLU A 217 3.31 12.94 -13.40
C GLU A 217 4.19 12.70 -14.61
N ASN A 218 5.44 12.30 -14.37
CA ASN A 218 6.49 12.17 -15.36
C ASN A 218 7.01 10.73 -15.51
N ALA A 219 6.29 9.73 -14.97
CA ALA A 219 6.65 8.32 -15.12
C ALA A 219 6.18 7.74 -16.46
N LYS A 220 7.08 6.97 -17.09
CA LYS A 220 6.79 6.20 -18.31
C LYS A 220 6.57 4.71 -18.04
N HIS A 221 7.06 4.23 -16.91
CA HIS A 221 7.11 2.82 -16.53
C HIS A 221 6.25 2.56 -15.30
N GLY A 222 5.87 1.31 -15.10
CA GLY A 222 5.17 0.86 -13.91
C GLY A 222 6.10 0.81 -12.69
N VAL A 223 5.51 0.99 -11.53
CA VAL A 223 6.23 0.91 -10.25
C VAL A 223 6.54 -0.55 -9.96
N LYS A 224 7.73 -0.81 -9.42
CA LYS A 224 8.09 -2.10 -8.82
C LYS A 224 8.01 -2.01 -7.31
N THR A 225 8.60 -0.97 -6.75
CA THR A 225 8.70 -0.80 -5.30
C THR A 225 8.65 0.68 -4.93
N ILE A 226 8.06 1.00 -3.79
CA ILE A 226 8.17 2.32 -3.15
C ILE A 226 8.65 2.09 -1.73
N TYR A 227 9.70 2.81 -1.33
CA TYR A 227 10.22 2.83 0.03
C TYR A 227 9.87 4.18 0.66
N ALA A 228 9.03 4.14 1.68
CA ALA A 228 8.76 5.24 2.59
C ALA A 228 9.47 4.98 3.92
N MET A 229 9.41 5.94 4.84
CA MET A 229 9.99 5.74 6.17
C MET A 229 9.25 4.66 6.96
N GLU A 230 7.92 4.73 7.01
CA GLU A 230 7.12 3.83 7.87
C GLU A 230 6.74 2.51 7.19
N TYR A 231 6.79 2.44 5.87
CA TYR A 231 6.33 1.30 5.09
C TYR A 231 7.08 1.18 3.76
N HIS A 232 6.90 0.05 3.10
CA HIS A 232 7.24 -0.11 1.68
C HIS A 232 6.12 -0.80 0.93
N TYR A 233 5.99 -0.48 -0.36
CA TYR A 233 5.16 -1.21 -1.31
C TYR A 233 6.05 -2.07 -2.18
N GLU A 234 5.67 -3.31 -2.42
CA GLU A 234 6.33 -4.23 -3.35
C GLU A 234 5.31 -4.84 -4.31
N LEU A 235 5.60 -4.77 -5.61
CA LEU A 235 4.80 -5.45 -6.62
C LEU A 235 5.01 -6.95 -6.48
N ILE A 236 3.95 -7.65 -6.08
CA ILE A 236 3.95 -9.10 -6.02
C ILE A 236 3.69 -9.62 -7.42
N ALA A 237 2.55 -9.27 -8.04
CA ALA A 237 2.09 -9.89 -9.29
C ALA A 237 1.56 -8.91 -10.33
N VAL A 238 1.69 -9.28 -11.60
CA VAL A 238 1.01 -8.64 -12.72
C VAL A 238 0.59 -9.66 -13.77
N SER A 239 -0.59 -9.47 -14.34
CA SER A 239 -1.12 -10.26 -15.45
C SER A 239 -1.95 -9.39 -16.39
N TYR A 240 -2.13 -9.87 -17.63
CA TYR A 240 -2.78 -9.13 -18.72
C TYR A 240 -3.92 -9.95 -19.32
N GLU A 241 -5.02 -9.28 -19.67
CA GLU A 241 -6.18 -9.87 -20.38
C GLU A 241 -6.56 -9.04 -21.61
#